data_AF-A0A929NYF9-F1
#
_entry.id   AF-A0A929NYF9-F1
#
_cell.length_a   1.000
_cell.length_b   1.000
_cell.length_c   1.000
_cell.angle_alpha   90.00
_cell.angle_beta   90.00
_cell.angle_gamma   90.00
#
_symmetry.space_group_name_H-M   'P 1'
#
loop_
_entity.id
_entity.type
_entity.pdbx_description
1 polymer ?
#
loop_
_entity_poly.entity_id
_entity_poly.type
_entity_poly.pdbx_seq_one_letter_code
_entity_poly.pdbx_strand_id
1 'polypeptide(L)'
;ILVGPAKILRDVDLVAPGKLSDEPGAVLPITVTLSNGSAEADTFNVTVVDSSGWTIEDMTGINADGSVTVEALQSADIAFNVVLGAKINTTDVITIVAISQSDMTAIAETKVQLAVVTTEELINNNTSIPDVSTGVNPNISTGINDAPFINPSSLCPITGNVNGICSNKGHLITEATINGSIAGGELGGNVTITGMVSNVTIVEDAVITGGKLTGIINNGGRVDNFDFVGTLFENGTIGGNITNSSSMKGVFKNVNLAANAKIEKVKLQGKIVGDSNAPAILQDLTIEDNTYLENIVIGSEVILGDNITFGTGVQFDSILESINALVKDIGLEVTQNADQLQAQDGTVLYAVKVIESNRAKRKASLRLTPTQAVHFITATDLDITAQPAVQDIEALQIALAAIDLPNVEVQANGNIKVSSSDTIWYSARPNLFSVETDTAIGLSVNKVANFVFELDGKKREQSFYAA
;
A
#
# COMPACT_ATOMS: atom_id res chain seq x y z
N ILE A 1 1.35 -28.55 -13.04
CA ILE A 1 2.52 -27.86 -13.63
C ILE A 1 2.01 -27.04 -14.81
N LEU A 2 1.79 -25.74 -14.62
CA LEU A 2 1.57 -24.84 -15.75
C LEU A 2 2.94 -24.68 -16.43
N VAL A 3 3.11 -25.30 -17.59
CA VAL A 3 4.26 -25.06 -18.48
C VAL A 3 3.75 -24.14 -19.58
N GLY A 4 3.73 -22.84 -19.29
CA GLY A 4 3.58 -21.78 -20.28
C GLY A 4 4.86 -20.94 -20.31
N PRO A 5 5.24 -20.33 -21.44
CA PRO A 5 6.34 -19.38 -21.45
C PRO A 5 6.03 -18.27 -20.44
N ALA A 6 6.90 -18.10 -19.43
CA ALA A 6 6.78 -16.99 -18.49
C ALA A 6 6.97 -15.69 -19.28
N LYS A 7 5.90 -14.89 -19.43
CA LYS A 7 6.01 -13.56 -20.02
C LYS A 7 6.71 -12.68 -18.99
N ILE A 8 7.89 -12.18 -19.33
CA ILE A 8 8.59 -11.18 -18.52
C ILE A 8 7.75 -9.90 -18.60
N LEU A 9 7.27 -9.43 -17.46
CA LEU A 9 6.60 -8.14 -17.37
C LEU A 9 7.67 -7.05 -17.45
N ARG A 10 7.49 -6.11 -18.38
CA ARG A 10 8.34 -4.93 -18.50
C ARG A 10 7.57 -3.72 -18.01
N ASP A 11 8.22 -2.96 -17.14
CA ASP A 11 7.65 -1.75 -16.54
C ASP A 11 8.64 -0.61 -16.75
N VAL A 12 8.12 0.57 -17.05
CA VAL A 12 8.90 1.76 -17.36
C VAL A 12 8.22 2.96 -16.74
N ASP A 13 9.01 3.84 -16.12
CA ASP A 13 8.52 5.04 -15.47
C ASP A 13 9.38 6.26 -15.84
N LEU A 14 8.74 7.43 -15.92
CA LEU A 14 9.38 8.71 -16.20
C LEU A 14 8.97 9.73 -15.14
N VAL A 15 9.96 10.23 -14.39
CA VAL A 15 9.76 11.27 -13.38
C VAL A 15 10.42 12.57 -13.85
N ALA A 16 9.66 13.66 -13.89
CA ALA A 16 10.13 14.98 -14.32
C ALA A 16 9.58 16.09 -13.40
N PRO A 17 10.18 17.29 -13.40
CA PRO A 17 9.62 18.46 -12.71
C PRO A 17 8.21 18.77 -13.22
N GLY A 18 7.28 19.14 -12.33
CA GLY A 18 5.91 19.44 -12.73
C GLY A 18 5.77 20.77 -13.49
N LYS A 19 6.25 21.87 -12.89
CA LYS A 19 6.17 23.20 -13.47
C LYS A 19 7.45 24.00 -13.22
N LEU A 20 7.95 24.68 -14.25
CA LEU A 20 9.09 25.60 -14.19
C LEU A 20 8.71 26.94 -14.83
N SER A 21 9.36 28.02 -14.41
CA SER A 21 9.11 29.35 -14.95
C SER A 21 10.34 30.23 -14.85
N ASP A 22 10.58 31.06 -15.86
CA ASP A 22 11.68 32.03 -15.88
C ASP A 22 11.37 33.19 -16.86
N GLU A 23 12.31 34.13 -16.99
CA GLU A 23 12.24 35.29 -17.86
C GLU A 23 12.26 34.93 -19.37
N PRO A 24 11.75 35.80 -20.25
CA PRO A 24 11.83 35.59 -21.70
C PRO A 24 13.26 35.33 -22.20
N GLY A 25 13.46 34.24 -22.94
CA GLY A 25 14.77 33.85 -23.49
C GLY A 25 15.72 33.17 -22.51
N ALA A 26 15.31 32.95 -21.25
CA ALA A 26 16.08 32.16 -20.29
C ALA A 26 16.22 30.71 -20.74
N VAL A 27 17.31 30.06 -20.34
CA VAL A 27 17.59 28.65 -20.59
C VAL A 27 17.26 27.86 -19.34
N LEU A 28 16.24 27.01 -19.42
CA LEU A 28 15.82 26.16 -18.30
C LEU A 28 16.41 24.76 -18.41
N PRO A 29 17.25 24.33 -17.44
CA PRO A 29 17.70 22.94 -17.37
C PRO A 29 16.57 22.04 -16.86
N ILE A 30 16.30 20.98 -17.59
CA ILE A 30 15.32 19.95 -17.24
C ILE A 30 16.06 18.62 -17.08
N THR A 31 15.78 17.92 -15.99
CA THR A 31 16.27 16.55 -15.74
C THR A 31 15.08 15.63 -15.55
N VAL A 32 15.07 14.51 -16.27
CA VAL A 32 14.05 13.48 -16.25
C VAL A 32 14.71 12.16 -15.84
N THR A 33 14.15 11.49 -14.85
CA THR A 33 14.64 10.17 -14.44
C THR A 33 13.79 9.10 -15.11
N LEU A 34 14.43 8.29 -15.96
CA LEU A 34 13.86 7.10 -16.60
C LEU A 34 14.19 5.88 -15.75
N SER A 35 13.19 5.11 -15.32
CA SER A 35 13.38 3.90 -14.53
C SER A 35 12.94 2.66 -15.29
N ASN A 36 13.77 1.62 -15.25
CA ASN A 36 13.44 0.29 -15.77
C ASN A 36 13.01 -0.60 -14.60
N GLY A 37 11.71 -0.86 -14.49
CA GLY A 37 11.13 -1.74 -13.47
C GLY A 37 11.21 -3.24 -13.81
N SER A 38 11.82 -3.60 -14.95
CA SER A 38 11.92 -5.01 -15.36
C SER A 38 13.14 -5.72 -14.75
N ALA A 39 13.09 -7.06 -14.74
CA ALA A 39 14.15 -7.92 -14.20
C ALA A 39 15.35 -8.09 -15.15
N GLU A 40 15.30 -7.48 -16.33
CA GLU A 40 16.37 -7.52 -17.33
C GLU A 40 16.75 -6.09 -17.72
N ALA A 41 17.97 -5.90 -18.21
CA ALA A 41 18.32 -4.65 -18.87
C ALA A 41 17.40 -4.42 -20.08
N ASP A 42 17.11 -3.16 -20.37
CA ASP A 42 16.29 -2.78 -21.52
C ASP A 42 16.80 -1.49 -22.14
N THR A 43 16.44 -1.29 -23.40
CA THR A 43 16.75 -0.08 -24.15
C THR A 43 15.43 0.60 -24.51
N PHE A 44 15.34 1.89 -24.22
CA PHE A 44 14.15 2.69 -24.43
C PHE A 44 14.38 3.69 -25.55
N ASN A 45 13.46 3.76 -26.50
CA ASN A 45 13.40 4.88 -27.45
C ASN A 45 12.77 6.07 -26.73
N VAL A 46 13.50 7.17 -26.59
CA VAL A 46 13.03 8.38 -25.93
C VAL A 46 12.74 9.46 -26.95
N THR A 47 11.53 10.02 -26.88
CA THR A 47 11.15 11.20 -27.67
C THR A 47 10.81 12.36 -26.75
N VAL A 48 11.29 13.54 -27.12
CA VAL A 48 10.99 14.80 -26.43
C VAL A 48 10.27 15.70 -27.43
N VAL A 49 9.03 16.06 -27.12
CA VAL A 49 8.15 16.83 -28.00
C VAL A 49 7.75 18.13 -27.31
N ASP A 50 7.96 19.22 -28.03
CA ASP A 50 7.57 20.56 -27.63
C ASP A 50 6.29 20.98 -28.36
N SER A 51 5.31 21.51 -27.62
CA SER A 51 4.01 21.90 -28.18
C SER A 51 3.98 23.30 -28.81
N SER A 52 4.94 24.16 -28.46
CA SER A 52 5.04 25.57 -28.88
C SER A 52 6.25 25.84 -29.80
N GLY A 53 7.11 24.85 -30.04
CA GLY A 53 8.28 24.93 -30.90
C GLY A 53 9.41 25.77 -30.30
N TRP A 54 9.57 25.77 -28.98
CA TRP A 54 10.75 26.32 -28.32
C TRP A 54 11.99 25.46 -28.64
N THR A 55 13.17 26.04 -28.39
CA THR A 55 14.43 25.36 -28.75
C THR A 55 14.83 24.43 -27.61
N ILE A 56 15.02 23.15 -27.93
CA ILE A 56 15.58 22.13 -27.03
C ILE A 56 17.02 21.87 -27.44
N GLU A 57 17.94 22.03 -26.50
CA GLU A 57 19.38 21.86 -26.71
C GLU A 57 20.04 21.03 -25.60
N ASP A 58 21.32 20.70 -25.79
CA ASP A 58 22.16 20.00 -24.81
C ASP A 58 21.59 18.69 -24.24
N MET A 59 20.98 17.87 -25.10
CA MET A 59 20.50 16.55 -24.68
C MET A 59 21.67 15.65 -24.23
N THR A 60 21.62 15.21 -22.98
CA THR A 60 22.56 14.28 -22.35
C THR A 60 21.79 13.11 -21.73
N GLY A 61 22.47 11.97 -21.60
CA GLY A 61 21.84 10.73 -21.13
C GLY A 61 21.07 9.95 -22.21
N ILE A 62 20.92 10.53 -23.42
CA ILE A 62 20.35 9.87 -24.60
C ILE A 62 21.47 9.61 -25.63
N ASN A 63 21.50 8.41 -26.19
CA ASN A 63 22.40 8.02 -27.27
C ASN A 63 22.09 8.78 -28.56
N ALA A 64 23.03 8.80 -29.50
CA ALA A 64 22.85 9.50 -30.79
C ALA A 64 21.67 9.00 -31.64
N ASP A 65 21.17 7.79 -31.37
CA ASP A 65 20.00 7.19 -32.02
C ASP A 65 18.68 7.46 -31.29
N GLY A 66 18.69 8.27 -30.22
CA GLY A 66 17.51 8.57 -29.41
C GLY A 66 17.20 7.51 -28.36
N SER A 67 18.10 6.55 -28.12
CA SER A 67 17.89 5.48 -27.15
C SER A 67 18.54 5.74 -25.78
N VAL A 68 18.02 5.10 -24.73
CA VAL A 68 18.63 5.04 -23.39
C VAL A 68 18.62 3.59 -22.92
N THR A 69 19.77 3.04 -22.57
CA THR A 69 19.85 1.70 -21.97
C THR A 69 19.86 1.83 -20.45
N VAL A 70 18.96 1.10 -19.79
CA VAL A 70 18.83 1.08 -18.34
C VAL A 70 18.88 -0.36 -17.86
N GLU A 71 19.81 -0.65 -16.96
CA GLU A 71 19.94 -1.97 -16.34
C GLU A 71 18.69 -2.39 -15.57
N ALA A 72 18.56 -3.69 -15.29
CA ALA A 72 17.43 -4.23 -14.54
C ALA A 72 17.25 -3.53 -13.19
N LEU A 73 16.04 -3.06 -12.89
CA LEU A 73 15.71 -2.38 -11.64
C LEU A 73 16.59 -1.16 -11.33
N GLN A 74 17.07 -0.47 -12.37
CA GLN A 74 17.87 0.76 -12.25
C GLN A 74 17.16 1.96 -12.89
N SER A 75 17.76 3.13 -12.72
CA SER A 75 17.32 4.37 -13.37
C SER A 75 18.48 5.08 -14.06
N ALA A 76 18.17 5.82 -15.13
CA ALA A 76 19.09 6.71 -15.82
C ALA A 76 18.50 8.13 -15.86
N ASP A 77 19.39 9.12 -15.74
CA ASP A 77 19.01 10.52 -15.82
C ASP A 77 19.21 11.04 -17.25
N ILE A 78 18.18 11.69 -17.78
CA ILE A 78 18.13 12.36 -19.07
C ILE A 78 18.08 13.86 -18.77
N ALA A 79 18.99 14.65 -19.33
CA ALA A 79 18.97 16.10 -19.11
C ALA A 79 19.04 16.85 -20.44
N PHE A 80 18.32 17.97 -20.50
CA PHE A 80 18.27 18.86 -21.67
C PHE A 80 17.91 20.28 -21.25
N ASN A 81 18.22 21.24 -22.10
CA ASN A 81 17.96 22.66 -21.90
C ASN A 81 16.81 23.11 -22.80
N VAL A 82 15.92 23.97 -22.28
CA VAL A 82 14.85 24.59 -23.07
C VAL A 82 15.00 26.10 -23.05
N VAL A 83 15.08 26.72 -24.22
CA VAL A 83 15.13 28.19 -24.37
C VAL A 83 13.71 28.74 -24.39
N LEU A 84 13.34 29.48 -23.35
CA LEU A 84 12.01 30.05 -23.20
C LEU A 84 11.66 31.04 -24.31
N GLY A 85 10.39 31.03 -24.74
CA GLY A 85 9.88 31.97 -25.74
C GLY A 85 9.97 33.44 -25.30
N ALA A 86 10.06 34.37 -26.26
CA ALA A 86 10.21 35.80 -25.98
C ALA A 86 8.94 36.49 -25.42
N LYS A 87 7.78 35.81 -25.47
CA LYS A 87 6.49 36.40 -25.10
C LYS A 87 6.13 36.05 -23.66
N ILE A 88 6.08 37.06 -22.81
CA ILE A 88 5.61 36.97 -21.41
C ILE A 88 4.17 36.42 -21.35
N ASN A 89 3.85 35.71 -20.28
CA ASN A 89 2.55 35.08 -20.02
C ASN A 89 2.17 34.02 -21.07
N THR A 90 3.18 33.36 -21.63
CA THR A 90 2.98 32.15 -22.42
C THR A 90 3.40 30.93 -21.64
N THR A 91 2.72 29.82 -21.89
CA THR A 91 3.04 28.53 -21.31
C THR A 91 3.28 27.54 -22.42
N ASP A 92 4.17 26.59 -22.18
CA ASP A 92 4.42 25.46 -23.06
C ASP A 92 4.42 24.16 -22.26
N VAL A 93 4.25 23.03 -22.96
CA VAL A 93 4.28 21.70 -22.38
C VAL A 93 5.29 20.85 -23.16
N ILE A 94 6.36 20.47 -22.48
CA ILE A 94 7.31 19.49 -22.99
C ILE A 94 6.81 18.10 -22.62
N THR A 95 6.55 17.27 -23.62
CA THR A 95 6.11 15.88 -23.45
C THR A 95 7.29 14.95 -23.70
N ILE A 96 7.60 14.09 -22.74
CA ILE A 96 8.66 13.09 -22.85
C ILE A 96 8.00 11.72 -22.86
N VAL A 97 8.32 10.90 -23.86
CA VAL A 97 7.83 9.53 -24.00
C VAL A 97 9.01 8.58 -24.08
N ALA A 98 8.96 7.50 -23.30
CA ALA A 98 9.92 6.40 -23.36
C ALA A 98 9.18 5.11 -23.73
N ILE A 99 9.68 4.40 -24.75
CA ILE A 99 9.10 3.14 -25.24
C ILE A 99 10.16 2.05 -25.17
N SER A 100 9.89 0.97 -24.45
CA SER A 100 10.80 -0.20 -24.41
C SER A 100 10.95 -0.79 -25.81
N GLN A 101 12.20 -1.08 -26.21
CA GLN A 101 12.50 -1.79 -27.46
C GLN A 101 12.18 -3.29 -27.33
N SER A 102 12.23 -3.84 -26.12
CA SER A 102 11.98 -5.26 -25.86
C SER A 102 10.50 -5.59 -25.69
N ASP A 103 9.69 -4.63 -25.25
CA ASP A 103 8.22 -4.69 -25.22
C ASP A 103 7.63 -3.33 -25.60
N MET A 104 7.24 -3.16 -26.87
CA MET A 104 6.66 -1.92 -27.38
C MET A 104 5.34 -1.51 -26.71
N THR A 105 4.75 -2.35 -25.84
CA THR A 105 3.58 -1.99 -25.04
C THR A 105 3.95 -1.34 -23.70
N ALA A 106 5.20 -1.43 -23.26
CA ALA A 106 5.72 -0.72 -22.10
C ALA A 106 6.11 0.70 -22.52
N ILE A 107 5.23 1.65 -22.20
CA ILE A 107 5.34 3.07 -22.56
C ILE A 107 5.18 3.91 -21.29
N ALA A 108 6.12 4.82 -21.06
CA ALA A 108 6.01 5.87 -20.06
C ALA A 108 5.87 7.23 -20.75
N GLU A 109 5.04 8.10 -20.19
CA GLU A 109 4.86 9.48 -20.62
C GLU A 109 4.90 10.41 -19.41
N THR A 110 5.65 11.51 -19.50
CA THR A 110 5.63 12.59 -18.51
C THR A 110 5.62 13.95 -19.19
N LYS A 111 5.15 14.98 -18.45
CA LYS A 111 4.96 16.34 -18.97
C LYS A 111 5.56 17.36 -18.03
N VAL A 112 6.30 18.31 -18.60
CA VAL A 112 6.85 19.47 -17.89
C VAL A 112 6.15 20.72 -18.40
N GLN A 113 5.46 21.43 -17.51
CA GLN A 113 4.84 22.71 -17.85
C GLN A 113 5.84 23.85 -17.67
N LEU A 114 6.09 24.62 -18.72
CA LEU A 114 6.97 25.78 -18.69
C LEU A 114 6.14 27.06 -18.79
N ALA A 115 6.57 28.13 -18.12
CA ALA A 115 5.93 29.43 -18.20
C ALA A 115 6.95 30.56 -18.33
N VAL A 116 6.69 31.49 -19.26
CA VAL A 116 7.46 32.72 -19.40
C VAL A 116 6.82 33.79 -18.54
N VAL A 117 7.53 34.26 -17.52
CA VAL A 117 7.01 35.21 -16.53
C VAL A 117 7.93 36.42 -16.44
N THR A 118 7.46 37.49 -15.79
CA THR A 118 8.28 38.65 -15.49
C THR A 118 9.19 38.41 -14.28
N THR A 119 10.30 39.15 -14.18
CA THR A 119 11.15 39.19 -12.98
C THR A 119 10.33 39.47 -11.71
N GLU A 120 9.34 40.36 -11.81
CA GLU A 120 8.46 40.74 -10.69
C GLU A 120 7.59 39.56 -10.24
N GLU A 121 7.05 38.78 -11.17
CA GLU A 121 6.29 37.56 -10.86
C GLU A 121 7.18 36.46 -10.26
N LEU A 122 8.43 36.32 -10.70
CA LEU A 122 9.39 35.37 -10.10
C LEU A 122 9.70 35.71 -8.65
N ILE A 123 9.89 37.00 -8.34
CA ILE A 123 10.10 37.48 -6.97
C ILE A 123 8.87 37.18 -6.11
N ASN A 124 7.67 37.53 -6.60
CA ASN A 124 6.43 37.34 -5.86
C ASN A 124 6.11 35.87 -5.57
N ASN A 125 6.50 34.95 -6.46
CA ASN A 125 6.32 33.51 -6.26
C ASN A 125 7.32 32.90 -5.26
N ASN A 126 8.43 33.57 -4.96
CA ASN A 126 9.47 33.10 -4.05
C ASN A 126 9.43 33.78 -2.66
N THR A 127 8.65 34.86 -2.49
CA THR A 127 8.63 35.68 -1.26
C THR A 127 7.51 35.35 -0.26
N SER A 128 7.09 34.09 -0.13
CA SER A 128 6.34 33.64 1.07
C SER A 128 7.24 33.45 2.30
N ILE A 129 8.20 34.37 2.50
CA ILE A 129 9.02 34.44 3.71
C ILE A 129 8.26 35.31 4.72
N PRO A 130 7.99 34.83 5.95
CA PRO A 130 7.37 35.67 6.98
C PRO A 130 8.28 36.85 7.30
N ASP A 131 7.70 38.04 7.22
CA ASP A 131 8.30 39.35 7.44
C ASP A 131 9.10 39.40 8.76
N VAL A 132 10.43 39.29 8.67
CA VAL A 132 11.36 39.65 9.75
C VAL A 132 11.87 41.06 9.47
N SER A 133 11.07 42.02 9.90
CA SER A 133 11.48 43.41 10.08
C SER A 133 12.60 43.50 11.12
N THR A 134 13.80 43.89 10.71
CA THR A 134 14.66 44.82 11.46
C THR A 134 15.62 45.52 10.50
N GLY A 135 15.85 46.80 10.75
CA GLY A 135 16.39 47.75 9.77
C GLY A 135 17.91 47.99 9.78
N VAL A 136 18.26 48.90 8.86
CA VAL A 136 19.52 49.68 8.70
C VAL A 136 20.67 48.85 8.09
N ASN A 137 21.38 49.22 6.99
CA ASN A 137 21.95 50.50 6.54
C ASN A 137 22.40 50.38 5.05
N PRO A 138 22.38 51.42 4.18
CA PRO A 138 22.81 51.31 2.79
C PRO A 138 24.23 51.86 2.55
N ASN A 139 25.16 51.02 2.09
CA ASN A 139 26.28 51.43 1.24
C ASN A 139 27.07 50.21 0.71
N ILE A 140 27.74 50.40 -0.44
CA ILE A 140 28.54 49.44 -1.27
C ILE A 140 27.70 48.93 -2.46
N SER A 141 27.66 49.60 -3.62
CA SER A 141 28.70 49.83 -4.64
C SER A 141 29.15 48.57 -5.40
N THR A 142 28.50 48.38 -6.56
CA THR A 142 29.07 48.01 -7.87
C THR A 142 29.97 46.79 -8.00
N GLY A 143 29.42 45.76 -8.65
CA GLY A 143 30.04 45.19 -9.84
C GLY A 143 30.51 43.75 -9.72
N ILE A 144 29.63 42.79 -10.03
CA ILE A 144 30.02 41.52 -10.65
C ILE A 144 28.87 41.11 -11.59
N ASN A 145 29.13 41.14 -12.90
CA ASN A 145 28.36 40.43 -13.92
C ASN A 145 28.89 39.00 -13.95
N ASP A 146 28.37 38.13 -13.10
CA ASP A 146 28.53 36.69 -13.25
C ASP A 146 27.13 36.11 -13.35
N ALA A 147 26.78 35.61 -14.54
CA ALA A 147 25.58 34.82 -14.73
C ALA A 147 25.68 33.58 -13.82
N PRO A 148 24.63 33.24 -13.04
CA PRO A 148 24.68 32.06 -12.20
C PRO A 148 24.66 30.81 -13.08
N PHE A 149 25.82 30.17 -13.21
CA PHE A 149 25.93 28.80 -13.68
C PHE A 149 25.16 27.90 -12.71
N ILE A 150 24.05 27.31 -13.14
CA ILE A 150 23.34 26.29 -12.37
C ILE A 150 24.20 25.02 -12.39
N ASN A 151 24.92 24.79 -11.30
CA ASN A 151 25.82 23.66 -11.14
C ASN A 151 25.03 22.32 -11.23
N PRO A 152 25.63 21.26 -11.81
CA PRO A 152 24.99 19.95 -11.93
C PRO A 152 24.67 19.39 -10.54
N SER A 153 23.41 18.98 -10.35
CA SER A 153 22.84 18.30 -9.18
C SER A 153 23.50 18.67 -7.84
N SER A 154 23.16 19.85 -7.31
CA SER A 154 23.57 20.22 -5.95
C SER A 154 23.18 19.10 -4.98
N LEU A 155 24.16 18.64 -4.19
CA LEU A 155 23.94 17.71 -3.09
C LEU A 155 22.80 18.19 -2.19
N CYS A 156 21.91 17.29 -1.80
CA CYS A 156 20.84 17.65 -0.87
C CYS A 156 21.42 18.10 0.48
N PRO A 157 20.85 19.14 1.11
CA PRO A 157 21.04 19.37 2.53
C PRO A 157 20.68 18.11 3.31
N ILE A 158 21.58 17.64 4.18
CA ILE A 158 21.38 16.42 5.00
C ILE A 158 20.48 16.65 6.22
N THR A 159 20.14 17.90 6.52
CA THR A 159 19.23 18.31 7.63
C THR A 159 18.51 19.60 7.29
N GLY A 160 17.40 19.92 7.98
CA GLY A 160 16.70 21.19 7.84
C GLY A 160 15.81 21.26 6.58
N ASN A 161 15.75 22.41 5.92
CA ASN A 161 14.85 22.61 4.79
C ASN A 161 15.51 22.21 3.46
N VAL A 162 14.83 21.34 2.70
CA VAL A 162 15.19 20.97 1.33
C VAL A 162 14.13 21.54 0.38
N ASN A 163 14.40 22.71 -0.21
CA ASN A 163 13.44 23.47 -1.00
C ASN A 163 13.59 23.29 -2.52
N GLY A 164 14.70 22.73 -2.98
CA GLY A 164 15.03 22.59 -4.40
C GLY A 164 14.95 21.16 -4.91
N ILE A 165 15.33 20.98 -6.17
CA ILE A 165 15.57 19.65 -6.74
C ILE A 165 16.99 19.26 -6.41
N CYS A 166 17.19 18.09 -5.81
CA CYS A 166 18.54 17.60 -5.50
C CYS A 166 18.60 16.07 -5.50
N SER A 167 19.81 15.55 -5.68
CA SER A 167 20.10 14.12 -5.53
C SER A 167 20.56 13.85 -4.10
N ASN A 168 19.93 12.87 -3.45
CA ASN A 168 20.33 12.37 -2.14
C ASN A 168 21.06 11.01 -2.25
N LYS A 169 21.40 10.55 -3.46
CA LYS A 169 22.12 9.28 -3.69
C LYS A 169 23.39 9.20 -2.81
N GLY A 170 23.45 8.17 -1.97
CA GLY A 170 24.60 7.92 -1.07
C GLY A 170 24.63 8.76 0.21
N HIS A 171 23.56 9.52 0.49
CA HIS A 171 23.46 10.36 1.68
C HIS A 171 22.21 10.01 2.51
N LEU A 172 22.29 10.31 3.80
CA LEU A 172 21.22 10.17 4.78
C LEU A 172 20.71 11.57 5.17
N ILE A 173 19.44 11.85 4.87
CA ILE A 173 18.77 13.07 5.32
C ILE A 173 18.04 12.78 6.64
N THR A 174 18.22 13.65 7.64
CA THR A 174 17.57 13.52 8.96
C THR A 174 17.00 14.84 9.45
N GLU A 175 15.95 14.78 10.28
CA GLU A 175 15.34 15.97 10.93
C GLU A 175 15.09 17.12 9.93
N ALA A 176 14.37 16.79 8.85
CA ALA A 176 14.26 17.64 7.67
C ALA A 176 12.81 17.93 7.26
N THR A 177 12.62 19.05 6.58
CA THR A 177 11.38 19.37 5.85
C THR A 177 11.70 19.45 4.36
N ILE A 178 11.12 18.56 3.57
CA ILE A 178 11.34 18.47 2.13
C ILE A 178 10.17 19.15 1.41
N ASN A 179 10.40 20.37 0.96
CA ASN A 179 9.45 21.13 0.14
C ASN A 179 9.73 20.97 -1.37
N GLY A 180 10.95 20.57 -1.73
CA GLY A 180 11.39 20.36 -3.11
C GLY A 180 11.19 18.92 -3.61
N SER A 181 12.06 18.49 -4.53
CA SER A 181 12.05 17.13 -5.07
C SER A 181 13.39 16.46 -4.81
N ILE A 182 13.38 15.31 -4.16
CA ILE A 182 14.60 14.53 -3.93
C ILE A 182 14.51 13.14 -4.55
N ALA A 183 15.66 12.65 -4.99
CA ALA A 183 15.80 11.32 -5.54
C ALA A 183 16.98 10.56 -4.92
N GLY A 184 16.75 9.30 -4.56
CA GLY A 184 17.79 8.40 -4.06
C GLY A 184 18.13 8.57 -2.58
N GLY A 185 19.01 7.70 -2.10
CA GLY A 185 19.59 7.79 -0.76
C GLY A 185 18.67 7.31 0.36
N GLU A 186 18.97 7.77 1.57
CA GLU A 186 18.32 7.37 2.80
C GLU A 186 17.62 8.54 3.50
N LEU A 187 16.47 8.25 4.13
CA LEU A 187 15.75 9.16 5.01
C LEU A 187 15.68 8.57 6.42
N GLY A 188 16.02 9.38 7.44
CA GLY A 188 15.98 8.98 8.84
C GLY A 188 15.47 10.07 9.79
N GLY A 189 15.27 9.71 11.06
CA GLY A 189 14.71 10.63 12.05
C GLY A 189 13.30 11.11 11.69
N ASN A 190 12.93 12.33 12.08
CA ASN A 190 11.64 12.92 11.72
C ASN A 190 11.74 13.73 10.44
N VAL A 191 11.06 13.29 9.38
CA VAL A 191 11.04 14.01 8.09
C VAL A 191 9.63 14.35 7.68
N THR A 192 9.38 15.64 7.44
CA THR A 192 8.11 16.10 6.85
C THR A 192 8.31 16.34 5.36
N ILE A 193 7.41 15.81 4.54
CA ILE A 193 7.43 16.00 3.09
C ILE A 193 6.20 16.82 2.73
N THR A 194 6.41 17.92 2.01
CA THR A 194 5.34 18.64 1.30
C THR A 194 5.54 18.58 -0.22
N GLY A 195 6.76 18.30 -0.66
CA GLY A 195 7.12 18.07 -2.06
C GLY A 195 7.09 16.59 -2.47
N MET A 196 8.12 16.18 -3.21
CA MET A 196 8.21 14.83 -3.79
C MET A 196 9.50 14.12 -3.38
N VAL A 197 9.39 12.83 -3.06
CA VAL A 197 10.51 11.95 -2.74
C VAL A 197 10.43 10.70 -3.61
N SER A 198 11.55 10.32 -4.22
CA SER A 198 11.63 9.18 -5.14
C SER A 198 12.80 8.26 -4.84
N ASN A 199 12.59 6.95 -5.02
CA ASN A 199 13.66 5.95 -5.00
C ASN A 199 14.52 5.96 -3.72
N VAL A 200 13.87 6.09 -2.55
CA VAL A 200 14.57 6.20 -1.26
C VAL A 200 14.45 4.94 -0.43
N THR A 201 15.43 4.76 0.45
CA THR A 201 15.32 3.86 1.60
C THR A 201 14.99 4.69 2.84
N ILE A 202 13.96 4.31 3.57
CA ILE A 202 13.63 4.91 4.86
C ILE A 202 14.24 4.01 5.92
N VAL A 203 15.14 4.54 6.74
CA VAL A 203 15.83 3.71 7.75
C VAL A 203 14.89 3.34 8.90
N GLU A 204 15.30 2.36 9.70
CA GLU A 204 14.59 1.98 10.92
C GLU A 204 14.40 3.19 11.85
N ASP A 205 13.32 3.18 12.64
CA ASP A 205 12.91 4.26 13.56
C ASP A 205 12.58 5.62 12.92
N ALA A 206 12.77 5.79 11.61
CA ALA A 206 12.39 7.01 10.91
C ALA A 206 10.87 7.21 10.95
N VAL A 207 10.43 8.45 11.11
CA VAL A 207 9.03 8.86 11.01
C VAL A 207 8.90 9.89 9.91
N ILE A 208 8.28 9.46 8.81
CA ILE A 208 8.03 10.28 7.64
C ILE A 208 6.56 10.69 7.63
N THR A 209 6.26 11.93 7.30
CA THR A 209 4.86 12.40 7.20
C THR A 209 4.65 13.29 5.99
N GLY A 210 3.56 13.05 5.26
CA GLY A 210 3.11 13.95 4.20
C GLY A 210 3.66 13.64 2.81
N GLY A 211 3.29 14.53 1.87
CA GLY A 211 3.94 14.65 0.56
C GLY A 211 3.61 13.56 -0.44
N LYS A 212 4.38 13.54 -1.52
CA LYS A 212 4.27 12.55 -2.59
C LYS A 212 5.47 11.61 -2.60
N LEU A 213 5.20 10.32 -2.55
CA LEU A 213 6.22 9.27 -2.70
C LEU A 213 6.09 8.60 -4.06
N THR A 214 7.20 8.44 -4.78
CA THR A 214 7.23 7.82 -6.12
C THR A 214 8.41 6.87 -6.33
N GLY A 215 8.41 6.15 -7.45
CA GLY A 215 9.38 5.11 -7.77
C GLY A 215 9.28 3.91 -6.82
N ILE A 216 10.44 3.41 -6.37
CA ILE A 216 10.55 2.29 -5.43
C ILE A 216 10.92 2.81 -4.04
N ILE A 217 10.09 2.50 -3.04
CA ILE A 217 10.33 2.89 -1.65
C ILE A 217 10.59 1.64 -0.81
N ASN A 218 11.77 1.57 -0.21
CA ASN A 218 12.08 0.53 0.78
C ASN A 218 11.95 1.13 2.18
N ASN A 219 10.91 0.75 2.91
CA ASN A 219 10.56 1.36 4.18
C ASN A 219 10.97 0.48 5.37
N GLY A 220 11.98 0.90 6.13
CA GLY A 220 12.33 0.33 7.43
C GLY A 220 11.63 1.04 8.61
N GLY A 221 11.04 2.22 8.38
CA GLY A 221 10.44 3.06 9.42
C GLY A 221 8.92 3.13 9.36
N ARG A 222 8.38 4.30 9.71
CA ARG A 222 6.96 4.64 9.66
C ARG A 222 6.70 5.79 8.68
N VAL A 223 5.68 5.65 7.84
CA VAL A 223 5.25 6.69 6.90
C VAL A 223 3.76 6.97 7.04
N ASP A 224 3.42 8.22 7.36
CA ASP A 224 2.04 8.63 7.59
C ASP A 224 1.56 9.67 6.56
N ASN A 225 0.27 9.60 6.20
CA ASN A 225 -0.45 10.66 5.47
C ASN A 225 0.20 11.09 4.14
N PHE A 226 0.48 10.15 3.24
CA PHE A 226 1.16 10.43 1.98
C PHE A 226 0.31 9.99 0.78
N ASP A 227 0.60 10.60 -0.37
CA ASP A 227 0.09 10.15 -1.67
C ASP A 227 1.16 9.36 -2.40
N PHE A 228 0.86 8.11 -2.74
CA PHE A 228 1.78 7.25 -3.48
C PHE A 228 1.49 7.33 -4.96
N VAL A 229 2.51 7.65 -5.76
CA VAL A 229 2.42 7.61 -7.23
C VAL A 229 3.47 6.72 -7.87
N GLY A 230 4.23 6.00 -7.04
CA GLY A 230 5.28 5.10 -7.48
C GLY A 230 4.79 3.73 -7.89
N THR A 231 5.76 2.85 -8.13
CA THR A 231 5.54 1.47 -8.57
C THR A 231 5.44 0.51 -7.40
N LEU A 232 6.32 0.65 -6.41
CA LEU A 232 6.48 -0.30 -5.31
C LEU A 232 6.81 0.38 -3.98
N PHE A 233 6.10 0.01 -2.92
CA PHE A 233 6.38 0.36 -1.53
C PHE A 233 6.51 -0.94 -0.73
N GLU A 234 7.69 -1.22 -0.17
CA GLU A 234 7.95 -2.44 0.59
C GLU A 234 8.26 -2.17 2.05
N ASN A 235 7.77 -3.06 2.93
CA ASN A 235 8.13 -3.15 4.34
C ASN A 235 7.67 -1.98 5.23
N GLY A 236 8.03 -2.08 6.52
CA GLY A 236 7.84 -1.03 7.52
C GLY A 236 6.39 -0.84 7.93
N THR A 237 6.10 0.32 8.50
CA THR A 237 4.75 0.69 8.95
C THR A 237 4.22 1.86 8.13
N ILE A 238 2.94 1.81 7.74
CA ILE A 238 2.24 2.91 7.10
C ILE A 238 0.99 3.28 7.89
N GLY A 239 0.68 4.57 7.98
CA GLY A 239 -0.42 5.06 8.81
C GLY A 239 -1.15 6.29 8.26
N GLY A 240 -2.25 6.64 8.92
CA GLY A 240 -3.09 7.76 8.52
C GLY A 240 -3.85 7.51 7.22
N ASN A 241 -4.07 8.57 6.43
CA ASN A 241 -4.76 8.47 5.14
C ASN A 241 -3.75 8.27 4.01
N ILE A 242 -3.82 7.13 3.34
CA ILE A 242 -2.91 6.79 2.25
C ILE A 242 -3.73 6.61 0.98
N THR A 243 -3.40 7.43 -0.01
CA THR A 243 -4.03 7.36 -1.33
C THR A 243 -3.00 7.04 -2.39
N ASN A 244 -3.47 6.51 -3.51
CA ASN A 244 -2.69 6.46 -4.73
C ASN A 244 -3.37 7.26 -5.83
N SER A 245 -2.75 8.36 -6.24
CA SER A 245 -3.23 9.19 -7.35
C SER A 245 -2.69 8.78 -8.72
N SER A 246 -1.83 7.75 -8.79
CA SER A 246 -1.34 7.20 -10.06
C SER A 246 -2.40 6.33 -10.72
N SER A 247 -2.46 6.39 -12.05
CA SER A 247 -3.31 5.51 -12.87
C SER A 247 -2.86 4.05 -12.81
N MET A 248 -1.61 3.78 -12.43
CA MET A 248 -1.04 2.44 -12.44
C MET A 248 -1.36 1.60 -11.19
N LYS A 249 -1.90 2.21 -10.13
CA LYS A 249 -2.14 1.60 -8.81
C LYS A 249 -0.91 0.85 -8.30
N GLY A 250 0.04 1.59 -7.73
CA GLY A 250 1.28 1.05 -7.16
C GLY A 250 1.06 -0.04 -6.11
N VAL A 251 2.06 -0.92 -5.94
CA VAL A 251 2.00 -2.10 -5.09
C VAL A 251 2.59 -1.82 -3.71
N PHE A 252 1.86 -2.14 -2.65
CA PHE A 252 2.32 -2.14 -1.28
C PHE A 252 2.54 -3.58 -0.83
N LYS A 253 3.75 -3.89 -0.40
CA LYS A 253 4.15 -5.27 -0.11
C LYS A 253 4.81 -5.42 1.25
N ASN A 254 4.36 -6.44 2.00
CA ASN A 254 4.89 -6.77 3.33
C ASN A 254 4.82 -5.61 4.34
N VAL A 255 3.75 -4.83 4.30
CA VAL A 255 3.58 -3.63 5.14
C VAL A 255 2.78 -3.93 6.41
N ASN A 256 3.14 -3.25 7.50
CA ASN A 256 2.30 -3.16 8.69
C ASN A 256 1.44 -1.88 8.61
N LEU A 257 0.20 -1.97 9.04
CA LEU A 257 -0.75 -0.87 9.00
C LEU A 257 -0.97 -0.35 10.43
N ALA A 258 -0.69 0.92 10.64
CA ALA A 258 -0.93 1.56 11.93
C ALA A 258 -2.42 1.61 12.27
N ALA A 259 -2.71 1.85 13.56
CA ALA A 259 -4.07 2.02 14.07
C ALA A 259 -4.91 2.99 13.22
N ASN A 260 -6.11 2.56 12.82
CA ASN A 260 -7.06 3.31 12.00
C ASN A 260 -6.50 3.82 10.66
N ALA A 261 -5.45 3.22 10.12
CA ALA A 261 -4.97 3.57 8.80
C ALA A 261 -6.09 3.35 7.76
N LYS A 262 -6.19 4.24 6.78
CA LYS A 262 -7.11 4.13 5.66
C LYS A 262 -6.33 4.10 4.36
N ILE A 263 -6.56 3.06 3.56
CA ILE A 263 -5.79 2.82 2.34
C ILE A 263 -6.74 2.72 1.15
N GLU A 264 -6.44 3.48 0.11
CA GLU A 264 -7.23 3.53 -1.12
C GLU A 264 -6.36 3.47 -2.38
N LYS A 265 -6.90 2.88 -3.45
CA LYS A 265 -6.38 2.92 -4.83
C LYS A 265 -5.02 2.27 -5.07
N VAL A 266 -4.56 1.43 -4.16
CA VAL A 266 -3.32 0.66 -4.30
C VAL A 266 -3.59 -0.80 -4.69
N LYS A 267 -2.51 -1.54 -4.91
CA LYS A 267 -2.48 -3.00 -4.86
C LYS A 267 -1.78 -3.43 -3.57
N LEU A 268 -2.28 -4.45 -2.88
CA LEU A 268 -1.63 -5.05 -1.71
C LEU A 268 -1.09 -6.43 -2.05
N GLN A 269 0.13 -6.75 -1.60
CA GLN A 269 0.77 -8.04 -1.83
C GLN A 269 1.54 -8.55 -0.60
N GLY A 270 1.63 -9.86 -0.43
CA GLY A 270 2.49 -10.47 0.59
C GLY A 270 1.85 -10.48 1.98
N LYS A 271 2.58 -10.10 3.03
CA LYS A 271 2.05 -10.10 4.41
C LYS A 271 1.56 -8.70 4.81
N ILE A 272 0.26 -8.52 5.00
CA ILE A 272 -0.35 -7.26 5.43
C ILE A 272 -0.97 -7.44 6.81
N VAL A 273 -0.48 -6.68 7.80
CA VAL A 273 -0.91 -6.82 9.20
C VAL A 273 -1.30 -5.46 9.74
N GLY A 274 -2.54 -5.30 10.19
CA GLY A 274 -2.99 -4.10 10.89
C GLY A 274 -2.86 -4.17 12.41
N ASP A 275 -3.25 -3.08 13.07
CA ASP A 275 -3.36 -3.01 14.52
C ASP A 275 -4.58 -3.79 15.03
N SER A 276 -4.38 -4.68 16.00
CA SER A 276 -5.45 -5.54 16.53
C SER A 276 -6.53 -4.79 17.32
N ASN A 277 -6.20 -3.61 17.88
CA ASN A 277 -7.13 -2.81 18.69
C ASN A 277 -7.86 -1.78 17.85
N ALA A 278 -7.26 -1.34 16.74
CA ALA A 278 -7.82 -0.38 15.83
C ALA A 278 -7.50 -0.77 14.37
N PRO A 279 -8.21 -1.79 13.84
CA PRO A 279 -7.95 -2.33 12.51
C PRO A 279 -7.91 -1.25 11.41
N ALA A 280 -7.01 -1.42 10.45
CA ALA A 280 -6.94 -0.57 9.28
C ALA A 280 -8.08 -0.85 8.30
N ILE A 281 -8.55 0.16 7.59
CA ILE A 281 -9.66 0.06 6.63
C ILE A 281 -9.09 0.06 5.20
N LEU A 282 -9.47 -0.98 4.44
CA LEU A 282 -9.11 -1.16 3.04
C LEU A 282 -10.31 -0.82 2.15
N GLN A 283 -10.16 0.07 1.18
CA GLN A 283 -11.25 0.53 0.31
C GLN A 283 -10.74 0.82 -1.11
N ASP A 284 -11.54 0.58 -2.15
CA ASP A 284 -11.19 0.84 -3.57
C ASP A 284 -9.77 0.39 -3.92
N LEU A 285 -9.43 -0.85 -3.60
CA LEU A 285 -8.09 -1.40 -3.84
C LEU A 285 -8.14 -2.85 -4.29
N THR A 286 -7.01 -3.35 -4.77
CA THR A 286 -6.86 -4.75 -5.17
C THR A 286 -5.93 -5.46 -4.20
N ILE A 287 -6.33 -6.64 -3.74
CA ILE A 287 -5.48 -7.54 -2.97
C ILE A 287 -5.00 -8.62 -3.92
N GLU A 288 -3.71 -8.63 -4.21
CA GLU A 288 -3.08 -9.56 -5.16
C GLU A 288 -3.04 -10.98 -4.60
N ASP A 289 -2.84 -11.95 -5.48
CA ASP A 289 -2.84 -13.37 -5.15
C ASP A 289 -1.81 -13.72 -4.05
N ASN A 290 -2.11 -14.76 -3.28
CA ASN A 290 -1.25 -15.30 -2.21
C ASN A 290 -0.93 -14.26 -1.12
N THR A 291 -1.81 -13.29 -0.91
CA THR A 291 -1.67 -12.30 0.17
C THR A 291 -2.21 -12.85 1.48
N TYR A 292 -1.51 -12.57 2.57
CA TYR A 292 -1.94 -12.82 3.94
C TYR A 292 -2.43 -11.51 4.57
N LEU A 293 -3.60 -11.54 5.18
CA LEU A 293 -4.23 -10.38 5.81
C LEU A 293 -4.55 -10.66 7.28
N GLU A 294 -4.29 -9.70 8.17
CA GLU A 294 -4.59 -9.83 9.60
C GLU A 294 -4.96 -8.46 10.19
N ASN A 295 -5.93 -8.40 11.13
CA ASN A 295 -6.34 -7.19 11.84
C ASN A 295 -6.71 -6.02 10.91
N ILE A 296 -7.57 -6.28 9.92
CA ILE A 296 -8.00 -5.31 8.91
C ILE A 296 -9.51 -5.38 8.68
N VAL A 297 -10.08 -4.30 8.18
CA VAL A 297 -11.46 -4.23 7.69
C VAL A 297 -11.43 -4.16 6.16
N ILE A 298 -12.05 -5.15 5.52
CA ILE A 298 -12.26 -5.18 4.07
C ILE A 298 -13.54 -4.42 3.75
N GLY A 299 -13.36 -3.16 3.36
CA GLY A 299 -14.42 -2.22 3.02
C GLY A 299 -14.97 -2.39 1.60
N SER A 300 -15.59 -1.33 1.09
CA SER A 300 -16.21 -1.32 -0.24
C SER A 300 -15.19 -1.36 -1.37
N GLU A 301 -15.60 -1.94 -2.50
CA GLU A 301 -14.83 -1.92 -3.77
C GLU A 301 -13.44 -2.56 -3.67
N VAL A 302 -13.23 -3.41 -2.67
CA VAL A 302 -12.03 -4.24 -2.57
C VAL A 302 -12.17 -5.45 -3.50
N ILE A 303 -11.18 -5.63 -4.37
CA ILE A 303 -11.09 -6.79 -5.27
C ILE A 303 -10.10 -7.78 -4.65
N LEU A 304 -10.56 -9.00 -4.38
CA LEU A 304 -9.73 -10.09 -3.87
C LEU A 304 -9.19 -10.95 -5.03
N GLY A 305 -7.89 -11.24 -4.98
CA GLY A 305 -7.20 -12.21 -5.81
C GLY A 305 -7.45 -13.66 -5.36
N ASP A 306 -6.61 -14.56 -5.86
CA ASP A 306 -6.62 -15.98 -5.56
C ASP A 306 -5.73 -16.35 -4.36
N ASN A 307 -6.12 -17.39 -3.62
CA ASN A 307 -5.40 -17.93 -2.47
C ASN A 307 -5.10 -16.88 -1.39
N ILE A 308 -6.04 -15.98 -1.13
CA ILE A 308 -5.91 -15.01 -0.04
C ILE A 308 -6.11 -15.74 1.27
N THR A 309 -5.17 -15.58 2.21
CA THR A 309 -5.25 -16.17 3.55
C THR A 309 -5.66 -15.12 4.56
N PHE A 310 -6.68 -15.42 5.36
CA PHE A 310 -7.17 -14.51 6.41
C PHE A 310 -6.73 -15.01 7.79
N GLY A 311 -5.99 -14.15 8.50
CA GLY A 311 -5.59 -14.31 9.88
C GLY A 311 -6.69 -13.90 10.86
N THR A 312 -6.29 -13.65 12.10
CA THR A 312 -7.15 -13.09 13.15
C THR A 312 -7.56 -11.65 12.83
N GLY A 313 -8.71 -11.23 13.38
CA GLY A 313 -9.14 -9.83 13.34
C GLY A 313 -9.55 -9.31 11.96
N VAL A 314 -9.68 -10.16 10.94
CA VAL A 314 -10.18 -9.73 9.62
C VAL A 314 -11.70 -9.56 9.66
N GLN A 315 -12.16 -8.38 9.24
CA GLN A 315 -13.56 -8.00 9.16
C GLN A 315 -13.99 -7.77 7.71
N PHE A 316 -15.23 -8.10 7.39
CA PHE A 316 -15.82 -8.09 6.06
C PHE A 316 -17.05 -7.18 6.05
N ASP A 317 -16.91 -5.96 5.58
CA ASP A 317 -18.03 -5.03 5.48
C ASP A 317 -18.82 -5.28 4.18
N SER A 318 -18.15 -5.15 3.03
CA SER A 318 -18.81 -5.30 1.71
C SER A 318 -19.13 -6.73 1.32
N ILE A 319 -18.35 -7.69 1.81
CA ILE A 319 -18.53 -9.12 1.48
C ILE A 319 -19.72 -9.71 2.24
N LEU A 320 -20.08 -9.14 3.39
CA LEU A 320 -21.20 -9.61 4.21
C LEU A 320 -22.54 -9.48 3.47
N GLU A 321 -22.74 -8.42 2.69
CA GLU A 321 -23.93 -8.28 1.83
C GLU A 321 -24.03 -9.41 0.81
N SER A 322 -22.90 -9.77 0.18
CA SER A 322 -22.84 -10.87 -0.79
C SER A 322 -23.12 -12.23 -0.14
N ILE A 323 -22.65 -12.45 1.09
CA ILE A 323 -22.94 -13.67 1.85
C ILE A 323 -24.42 -13.72 2.25
N ASN A 324 -24.98 -12.61 2.72
CA ASN A 324 -26.39 -12.52 3.09
C ASN A 324 -27.33 -12.78 1.92
N ALA A 325 -26.95 -12.36 0.72
CA ALA A 325 -27.69 -12.69 -0.49
C ALA A 325 -27.78 -14.22 -0.75
N LEU A 326 -26.79 -15.02 -0.32
CA LEU A 326 -26.80 -16.48 -0.49
C LEU A 326 -27.75 -17.20 0.47
N VAL A 327 -27.95 -16.64 1.66
CA VAL A 327 -28.73 -17.30 2.73
C VAL A 327 -30.14 -16.72 2.91
N LYS A 328 -30.47 -15.67 2.15
CA LYS A 328 -31.77 -14.99 2.21
C LYS A 328 -32.94 -15.94 2.02
N ASP A 329 -32.84 -16.88 1.07
CA ASP A 329 -33.93 -17.81 0.74
C ASP A 329 -34.21 -18.85 1.85
N ILE A 330 -33.26 -19.05 2.77
CA ILE A 330 -33.42 -19.92 3.94
C ILE A 330 -33.71 -19.14 5.22
N GLY A 331 -33.95 -17.82 5.12
CA GLY A 331 -34.36 -16.98 6.24
C GLY A 331 -33.27 -16.71 7.29
N LEU A 332 -32.00 -16.96 6.95
CA LEU A 332 -30.89 -16.61 7.83
C LEU A 332 -30.35 -15.21 7.51
N GLU A 333 -29.86 -14.54 8.54
CA GLU A 333 -29.07 -13.33 8.45
C GLU A 333 -27.70 -13.63 9.08
N VAL A 334 -26.66 -13.45 8.27
CA VAL A 334 -25.25 -13.54 8.69
C VAL A 334 -24.81 -12.17 9.16
N THR A 335 -24.33 -12.11 10.38
CA THR A 335 -23.62 -10.96 10.96
C THR A 335 -22.16 -11.33 11.18
N GLN A 336 -21.32 -10.35 11.47
CA GLN A 336 -19.95 -10.60 11.90
C GLN A 336 -19.74 -10.08 13.32
N ASN A 337 -19.17 -10.92 14.17
CA ASN A 337 -18.72 -10.56 15.51
C ASN A 337 -17.22 -10.86 15.60
N ALA A 338 -16.42 -9.81 15.77
CA ALA A 338 -14.96 -9.86 15.65
C ALA A 338 -14.52 -10.52 14.32
N ASP A 339 -13.82 -11.65 14.37
CA ASP A 339 -13.33 -12.39 13.20
C ASP A 339 -14.23 -13.59 12.80
N GLN A 340 -15.44 -13.68 13.36
CA GLN A 340 -16.38 -14.77 13.13
C GLN A 340 -17.65 -14.32 12.43
N LEU A 341 -18.05 -15.05 11.39
CA LEU A 341 -19.38 -14.94 10.80
C LEU A 341 -20.36 -15.77 11.63
N GLN A 342 -21.48 -15.17 11.99
CA GLN A 342 -22.50 -15.76 12.86
C GLN A 342 -23.87 -15.68 12.20
N ALA A 343 -24.71 -16.70 12.41
CA ALA A 343 -26.11 -16.68 12.01
C ALA A 343 -26.95 -17.42 13.04
N GLN A 344 -28.17 -16.95 13.29
CA GLN A 344 -29.06 -17.56 14.30
C GLN A 344 -30.34 -18.08 13.66
N ASP A 345 -30.76 -19.29 14.07
CA ASP A 345 -32.05 -19.89 13.74
C ASP A 345 -32.69 -20.45 15.02
N GLY A 346 -33.64 -19.70 15.58
CA GLY A 346 -34.26 -20.02 16.87
C GLY A 346 -33.22 -20.16 17.99
N THR A 347 -33.09 -21.36 18.53
CA THR A 347 -32.15 -21.70 19.62
C THR A 347 -30.76 -22.11 19.12
N VAL A 348 -30.55 -22.19 17.81
CA VAL A 348 -29.27 -22.60 17.18
C VAL A 348 -28.49 -21.36 16.77
N LEU A 349 -27.22 -21.27 17.16
CA LEU A 349 -26.29 -20.24 16.71
C LEU A 349 -25.16 -20.90 15.93
N TYR A 350 -25.06 -20.59 14.65
CA TYR A 350 -23.98 -21.00 13.77
C TYR A 350 -22.83 -20.01 13.88
N ALA A 351 -21.59 -20.50 13.91
CA ALA A 351 -20.41 -19.64 13.90
C ALA A 351 -19.27 -20.26 13.09
N VAL A 352 -18.72 -19.48 12.16
CA VAL A 352 -17.56 -19.86 11.35
C VAL A 352 -16.53 -18.76 11.29
N LYS A 353 -15.26 -19.14 11.20
CA LYS A 353 -14.14 -18.23 10.93
C LYS A 353 -13.73 -18.38 9.48
N VAL A 354 -13.67 -17.26 8.76
CA VAL A 354 -13.17 -17.24 7.38
C VAL A 354 -11.66 -17.45 7.41
N ILE A 355 -11.15 -18.36 6.58
CA ILE A 355 -9.72 -18.72 6.54
C ILE A 355 -9.08 -18.41 5.19
N GLU A 356 -9.85 -18.48 4.11
CA GLU A 356 -9.32 -18.35 2.77
C GLU A 356 -10.38 -17.81 1.80
N SER A 357 -9.95 -17.12 0.75
CA SER A 357 -10.76 -16.88 -0.44
C SER A 357 -10.02 -17.21 -1.73
N ASN A 358 -10.78 -17.71 -2.69
CA ASN A 358 -10.34 -17.99 -4.06
C ASN A 358 -11.37 -17.48 -5.07
N ARG A 359 -10.99 -17.33 -6.34
CA ARG A 359 -11.95 -17.12 -7.43
C ARG A 359 -12.46 -18.45 -7.95
N ALA A 360 -13.78 -18.57 -8.03
CA ALA A 360 -14.44 -19.74 -8.60
C ALA A 360 -15.53 -19.31 -9.58
N LYS A 361 -15.34 -19.64 -10.87
CA LYS A 361 -16.35 -19.45 -11.92
C LYS A 361 -17.46 -20.48 -11.79
N ARG A 362 -18.31 -20.31 -10.78
CA ARG A 362 -19.39 -21.24 -10.42
C ARG A 362 -20.63 -20.44 -10.04
N LYS A 363 -21.79 -21.07 -10.16
CA LYS A 363 -23.04 -20.46 -9.69
C LYS A 363 -22.95 -20.19 -8.19
N ALA A 364 -23.41 -19.00 -7.80
CA ALA A 364 -23.58 -18.61 -6.41
C ALA A 364 -24.27 -19.72 -5.61
N SER A 365 -23.65 -20.15 -4.50
CA SER A 365 -24.16 -21.23 -3.65
C SER A 365 -23.51 -21.23 -2.26
N LEU A 366 -24.27 -21.73 -1.28
CA LEU A 366 -23.74 -22.13 0.02
C LEU A 366 -23.48 -23.64 0.02
N ARG A 367 -22.32 -24.09 0.50
CA ARG A 367 -22.00 -25.53 0.59
C ARG A 367 -21.42 -25.87 1.95
N LEU A 368 -21.87 -26.98 2.50
CA LEU A 368 -21.30 -27.59 3.69
C LEU A 368 -20.53 -28.85 3.30
N THR A 369 -19.29 -28.96 3.76
CA THR A 369 -18.45 -30.14 3.55
C THR A 369 -18.69 -31.21 4.64
N PRO A 370 -18.31 -32.48 4.42
CA PRO A 370 -18.35 -33.51 5.47
C PRO A 370 -17.53 -33.16 6.71
N THR A 371 -16.51 -32.31 6.55
CA THR A 371 -15.65 -31.79 7.61
C THR A 371 -16.22 -30.55 8.29
N GLN A 372 -17.46 -30.17 7.98
CA GLN A 372 -18.18 -28.98 8.47
C GLN A 372 -17.59 -27.63 8.04
N ALA A 373 -16.61 -27.61 7.12
CA ALA A 373 -16.21 -26.37 6.48
C ALA A 373 -17.35 -25.85 5.59
N VAL A 374 -17.54 -24.54 5.61
CA VAL A 374 -18.57 -23.83 4.86
C VAL A 374 -17.91 -23.09 3.71
N HIS A 375 -18.45 -23.26 2.51
CA HIS A 375 -18.06 -22.50 1.34
C HIS A 375 -19.19 -21.54 0.96
N PHE A 376 -18.86 -20.25 0.92
CA PHE A 376 -19.73 -19.22 0.35
C PHE A 376 -19.22 -18.90 -1.05
N ILE A 377 -19.91 -19.38 -2.07
CA ILE A 377 -19.64 -19.01 -3.45
C ILE A 377 -20.57 -17.84 -3.79
N THR A 378 -20.03 -16.63 -3.89
CA THR A 378 -20.80 -15.40 -4.12
C THR A 378 -21.17 -15.24 -5.60
N ALA A 379 -22.03 -14.27 -5.91
CA ALA A 379 -22.34 -13.88 -7.29
C ALA A 379 -21.17 -13.18 -8.01
N THR A 380 -20.14 -12.76 -7.26
CA THR A 380 -18.91 -12.13 -7.78
C THR A 380 -17.80 -13.14 -8.03
N ASP A 381 -18.14 -14.43 -8.12
CA ASP A 381 -17.20 -15.55 -8.31
C ASP A 381 -16.17 -15.68 -7.19
N LEU A 382 -16.49 -15.25 -5.95
CA LEU A 382 -15.62 -15.45 -4.79
C LEU A 382 -16.04 -16.73 -4.06
N ASP A 383 -15.13 -17.67 -3.88
CA ASP A 383 -15.27 -18.88 -3.05
C ASP A 383 -14.57 -18.64 -1.72
N ILE A 384 -15.36 -18.32 -0.71
CA ILE A 384 -14.90 -18.04 0.66
C ILE A 384 -14.99 -19.34 1.45
N THR A 385 -13.85 -19.82 1.95
CA THR A 385 -13.78 -20.99 2.82
C THR A 385 -13.76 -20.54 4.27
N ALA A 386 -14.67 -21.09 5.07
CA ALA A 386 -14.77 -20.85 6.49
C ALA A 386 -14.82 -22.18 7.28
N GLN A 387 -14.25 -22.19 8.48
CA GLN A 387 -14.22 -23.35 9.38
C GLN A 387 -15.08 -23.07 10.61
N PRO A 388 -15.68 -24.10 11.24
CA PRO A 388 -16.34 -23.96 12.53
C PRO A 388 -15.49 -23.19 13.54
N ALA A 389 -16.10 -22.24 14.26
CA ALA A 389 -15.42 -21.40 15.23
C ALA A 389 -15.82 -21.73 16.67
N VAL A 390 -14.90 -21.56 17.62
CA VAL A 390 -15.23 -21.54 19.05
C VAL A 390 -15.96 -20.24 19.35
N GLN A 391 -17.20 -20.34 19.80
CA GLN A 391 -18.06 -19.16 19.95
C GLN A 391 -17.68 -18.26 21.13
N ASP A 392 -16.98 -18.82 22.13
CA ASP A 392 -16.43 -18.08 23.27
C ASP A 392 -15.08 -18.69 23.68
N ILE A 393 -14.00 -18.17 23.07
CA ILE A 393 -12.64 -18.69 23.29
C ILE A 393 -12.12 -18.37 24.68
N GLU A 394 -12.51 -17.23 25.25
CA GLU A 394 -12.08 -16.79 26.59
C GLU A 394 -12.71 -17.69 27.66
N ALA A 395 -14.01 -17.97 27.58
CA ALA A 395 -14.65 -18.90 28.49
C ALA A 395 -14.11 -20.34 28.32
N LEU A 396 -13.74 -20.75 27.10
CA LEU A 396 -13.10 -22.05 26.87
C LEU A 396 -11.74 -22.12 27.55
N GLN A 397 -10.92 -21.06 27.44
CA GLN A 397 -9.64 -20.94 28.15
C GLN A 397 -9.81 -21.09 29.66
N ILE A 398 -10.79 -20.39 30.24
CA ILE A 398 -11.08 -20.47 31.68
C ILE A 398 -11.50 -21.89 32.07
N ALA A 399 -12.38 -22.52 31.29
CA ALA A 399 -12.86 -23.88 31.55
C ALA A 399 -11.73 -24.92 31.46
N LEU A 400 -10.83 -24.78 30.49
CA LEU A 400 -9.67 -25.66 30.34
C LEU A 400 -8.61 -25.42 31.43
N ALA A 401 -8.38 -24.19 31.83
CA ALA A 401 -7.48 -23.86 32.94
C ALA A 401 -7.94 -24.49 34.26
N ALA A 402 -9.26 -24.61 34.49
CA ALA A 402 -9.82 -25.26 35.68
C ALA A 402 -9.51 -26.77 35.77
N ILE A 403 -9.01 -27.39 34.69
CA ILE A 403 -8.60 -28.79 34.63
C ILE A 403 -7.12 -28.95 34.23
N ASP A 404 -6.29 -27.93 34.55
CA ASP A 404 -4.85 -27.91 34.30
C ASP A 404 -4.45 -28.00 32.80
N LEU A 405 -5.27 -27.44 31.90
CA LEU A 405 -5.00 -27.34 30.46
C LEU A 405 -5.04 -25.88 29.95
N PRO A 406 -4.24 -24.95 30.51
CA PRO A 406 -4.41 -23.51 30.27
C PRO A 406 -4.07 -23.06 28.83
N ASN A 407 -3.32 -23.86 28.08
CA ASN A 407 -2.77 -23.47 26.79
C ASN A 407 -3.68 -23.95 25.65
N VAL A 408 -4.44 -23.03 25.07
CA VAL A 408 -5.27 -23.27 23.90
C VAL A 408 -4.82 -22.40 22.73
N GLU A 409 -4.73 -23.01 21.55
CA GLU A 409 -4.33 -22.35 20.32
C GLU A 409 -5.35 -22.73 19.23
N VAL A 410 -5.97 -21.73 18.60
CA VAL A 410 -6.80 -21.95 17.41
C VAL A 410 -5.88 -22.01 16.19
N GLN A 411 -5.85 -23.16 15.53
CA GLN A 411 -5.04 -23.41 14.36
C GLN A 411 -5.69 -22.83 13.09
N ALA A 412 -4.89 -22.60 12.05
CA ALA A 412 -5.37 -22.04 10.77
C ALA A 412 -6.46 -22.89 10.08
N ASN A 413 -6.55 -24.19 10.39
CA ASN A 413 -7.59 -25.09 9.86
C ASN A 413 -8.89 -25.10 10.71
N GLY A 414 -9.01 -24.19 11.68
CA GLY A 414 -10.13 -24.08 12.62
C GLY A 414 -10.13 -25.13 13.74
N ASN A 415 -9.15 -26.03 13.78
CA ASN A 415 -8.98 -26.91 14.92
C ASN A 415 -8.38 -26.15 16.10
N ILE A 416 -8.50 -26.75 17.27
CA ILE A 416 -8.00 -26.24 18.51
C ILE A 416 -6.97 -27.21 19.02
N LYS A 417 -5.79 -26.68 19.32
CA LYS A 417 -4.72 -27.39 19.98
C LYS A 417 -4.74 -27.03 21.45
N VAL A 418 -4.95 -28.03 22.30
CA VAL A 418 -4.93 -27.91 23.76
C VAL A 418 -3.68 -28.60 24.28
N SER A 419 -2.73 -27.85 24.83
CA SER A 419 -1.45 -28.40 25.26
C SER A 419 -1.49 -28.75 26.75
N SER A 420 -1.16 -30.01 27.08
CA SER A 420 -1.00 -30.48 28.47
C SER A 420 0.46 -30.37 28.94
N SER A 421 1.40 -30.43 28.00
CA SER A 421 2.83 -30.15 28.21
C SER A 421 3.47 -29.71 26.89
N ASP A 422 4.77 -29.44 26.89
CA ASP A 422 5.54 -29.11 25.67
C ASP A 422 5.54 -30.23 24.62
N THR A 423 5.23 -31.47 25.02
CA THR A 423 5.28 -32.65 24.14
C THR A 423 3.93 -33.35 23.95
N ILE A 424 2.95 -33.05 24.80
CA ILE A 424 1.62 -33.69 24.77
C ILE A 424 0.57 -32.62 24.54
N TRP A 425 -0.18 -32.78 23.46
CA TRP A 425 -1.28 -31.91 23.09
C TRP A 425 -2.44 -32.73 22.52
N TYR A 426 -3.63 -32.15 22.59
CA TYR A 426 -4.87 -32.69 22.07
C TYR A 426 -5.39 -31.78 20.97
N SER A 427 -6.04 -32.39 19.98
CA SER A 427 -6.65 -31.72 18.83
C SER A 427 -8.16 -31.88 18.91
N ALA A 428 -8.89 -30.77 18.83
CA ALA A 428 -10.34 -30.80 18.79
C ALA A 428 -10.88 -29.84 17.74
N ARG A 429 -11.96 -30.20 17.07
CA ARG A 429 -12.70 -29.34 16.14
C ARG A 429 -14.03 -28.95 16.79
N PRO A 430 -14.34 -27.64 16.88
CA PRO A 430 -15.64 -27.19 17.36
C PRO A 430 -16.73 -27.60 16.35
N ASN A 431 -17.93 -27.90 16.86
CA ASN A 431 -19.11 -28.05 16.04
C ASN A 431 -19.48 -26.70 15.39
N LEU A 432 -19.99 -26.74 14.17
CA LEU A 432 -20.45 -25.58 13.39
C LEU A 432 -21.45 -24.69 14.15
N PHE A 433 -22.19 -25.25 15.11
CA PHE A 433 -23.21 -24.54 15.87
C PHE A 433 -23.18 -24.85 17.37
N SER A 434 -23.84 -23.99 18.13
CA SER A 434 -24.24 -24.21 19.51
C SER A 434 -25.76 -24.16 19.65
N VAL A 435 -26.28 -24.77 20.72
CA VAL A 435 -27.71 -24.75 21.06
C VAL A 435 -27.93 -24.17 22.45
N GLU A 436 -29.02 -23.42 22.64
CA GLU A 436 -29.43 -22.98 23.97
C GLU A 436 -29.66 -24.19 24.90
N THR A 437 -29.19 -24.09 26.14
CA THR A 437 -29.19 -25.21 27.11
C THR A 437 -29.44 -24.70 28.54
N ASP A 438 -29.98 -25.56 29.40
CA ASP A 438 -30.10 -25.30 30.85
C ASP A 438 -28.92 -25.88 31.65
N THR A 439 -27.99 -26.57 30.97
CA THR A 439 -26.82 -27.20 31.58
C THR A 439 -25.93 -26.18 32.30
N ALA A 440 -25.22 -26.62 33.35
CA ALA A 440 -24.26 -25.76 34.04
C ALA A 440 -23.08 -25.39 33.13
N ILE A 441 -22.60 -24.15 33.25
CA ILE A 441 -21.41 -23.65 32.53
C ILE A 441 -20.20 -24.50 32.88
N GLY A 442 -19.37 -24.79 31.88
CA GLY A 442 -18.13 -25.55 32.03
C GLY A 442 -17.90 -26.56 30.91
N LEU A 443 -16.88 -27.39 31.09
CA LEU A 443 -16.55 -28.48 30.18
C LEU A 443 -17.06 -29.81 30.74
N SER A 444 -17.72 -30.60 29.90
CA SER A 444 -18.12 -31.97 30.23
C SER A 444 -17.70 -32.92 29.11
N VAL A 445 -17.36 -34.17 29.47
CA VAL A 445 -16.96 -35.18 28.50
C VAL A 445 -17.88 -36.39 28.68
N ASN A 446 -18.83 -36.55 27.75
CA ASN A 446 -19.71 -37.72 27.70
C ASN A 446 -19.76 -38.26 26.27
N LYS A 447 -18.79 -39.10 25.91
CA LYS A 447 -18.47 -39.59 24.54
C LYS A 447 -17.99 -38.51 23.57
N VAL A 448 -18.50 -37.30 23.69
CA VAL A 448 -18.07 -36.08 23.00
C VAL A 448 -17.79 -35.04 24.07
N ALA A 449 -16.84 -34.13 23.82
CA ALA A 449 -16.61 -33.00 24.71
C ALA A 449 -17.67 -31.93 24.41
N ASN A 450 -18.38 -31.49 25.45
CA ASN A 450 -19.37 -30.42 25.37
C ASN A 450 -18.91 -29.26 26.24
N PHE A 451 -18.91 -28.07 25.67
CA PHE A 451 -18.57 -26.83 26.33
C PHE A 451 -19.84 -26.00 26.46
N VAL A 452 -20.18 -25.67 27.71
CA VAL A 452 -21.31 -24.80 28.04
C VAL A 452 -20.79 -23.45 28.48
N PHE A 453 -21.25 -22.39 27.82
CA PHE A 453 -20.83 -21.00 28.06
C PHE A 453 -22.04 -20.06 28.01
N GLU A 454 -21.86 -18.83 28.45
CA GLU A 454 -22.89 -17.79 28.38
C GLU A 454 -22.53 -16.76 27.32
N LEU A 455 -23.41 -16.56 26.35
CA LEU A 455 -23.26 -15.56 25.29
C LEU A 455 -24.57 -14.80 25.15
N ASP A 456 -24.51 -13.47 25.18
CA ASP A 456 -25.67 -12.57 25.14
C ASP A 456 -26.76 -12.91 26.19
N GLY A 457 -26.32 -13.27 27.40
CA GLY A 457 -27.19 -13.63 28.53
C GLY A 457 -27.89 -14.98 28.38
N LYS A 458 -27.47 -15.81 27.42
CA LYS A 458 -28.01 -17.15 27.18
C LYS A 458 -26.94 -18.21 27.36
N LYS A 459 -27.28 -19.29 28.05
CA LYS A 459 -26.41 -20.47 28.13
C LYS A 459 -26.50 -21.27 26.84
N ARG A 460 -25.35 -21.61 26.28
CA ARG A 460 -25.24 -22.35 25.03
C ARG A 460 -24.29 -23.53 25.21
N GLU A 461 -24.58 -24.63 24.52
CA GLU A 461 -23.74 -25.82 24.47
C GLU A 461 -23.15 -25.98 23.06
N GLN A 462 -21.83 -26.07 22.96
CA GLN A 462 -21.10 -26.39 21.74
C GLN A 462 -20.33 -27.70 21.93
N SER A 463 -20.54 -28.66 21.03
CA SER A 463 -19.78 -29.92 21.05
C SER A 463 -18.44 -29.79 20.33
N PHE A 464 -17.48 -30.63 20.71
CA PHE A 464 -16.13 -30.69 20.17
C PHE A 464 -15.78 -32.13 19.81
N TYR A 465 -15.24 -32.33 18.61
CA TYR A 465 -14.87 -33.64 18.07
C TYR A 465 -13.36 -33.77 18.04
N ALA A 466 -12.83 -34.97 18.28
CA ALA A 466 -11.41 -35.23 18.05
C ALA A 466 -11.07 -34.99 16.57
N ALA A 467 -9.95 -34.30 16.30
CA ALA A 467 -9.57 -33.84 14.97
C ALA A 467 -8.19 -34.33 14.55
#